data_AF-A0A9D7E235-F1
#
_entry.id   AF-A0A9D7E235-F1
#
_cell.length_a   1.000
_cell.length_b   1.000
_cell.length_c   1.000
_cell.angle_alpha   90.00
_cell.angle_beta   90.00
_cell.angle_gamma   90.00
#
_symmetry.space_group_name_H-M   'P 1'
#
loop_
_entity.id
_entity.type
_entity.pdbx_description
1 polymer ?
#
loop_
_entity_poly.entity_id
_entity_poly.type
_entity_poly.pdbx_seq_one_letter_code
_entity_poly.pdbx_strand_id
1 'polypeptide(L)' 'MQIVTGTVVGGKIVLEGASLPEGTAVTVLAKDSEAAVRLSPSLQAEFEEALDEADREEGIAGEELLERLKKYG' A
#
# COMPACT_ATOMS: atom_id res chain seq x y z
N MET A 1 -13.31 13.93 19.68
CA MET A 1 -12.14 13.02 19.78
C MET A 1 -11.70 12.71 18.36
N GLN A 2 -10.43 12.96 18.02
CA GLN A 2 -9.89 12.70 16.68
C GLN A 2 -8.76 11.68 16.79
N ILE A 3 -8.68 10.75 15.83
CA ILE A 3 -7.59 9.78 15.71
C ILE A 3 -6.71 10.27 14.57
N VAL A 4 -5.44 10.52 14.87
CA VAL A 4 -4.46 11.02 13.91
C VAL A 4 -3.31 10.03 13.88
N THR A 5 -2.91 9.61 12.68
CA THR A 5 -1.78 8.69 12.50
C THR A 5 -0.49 9.49 12.35
N GLY A 6 0.58 9.00 12.96
CA GLY A 6 1.91 9.58 12.84
C GLY A 6 2.98 8.52 12.95
N THR A 7 4.20 8.89 12.56
CA THR A 7 5.36 8.00 12.58
C THR A 7 6.34 8.46 13.65
N VAL A 8 6.95 7.51 14.36
CA VAL A 8 8.00 7.83 15.34
C VAL A 8 9.33 8.06 14.63
N VAL A 9 9.87 9.27 14.74
CA VAL A 9 11.20 9.65 14.21
C VAL A 9 12.03 10.22 15.36
N GLY A 10 13.16 9.57 15.68
CA GLY A 10 14.04 10.01 16.77
C GLY A 10 13.37 10.04 18.15
N GLY A 11 12.43 9.12 18.39
CA GLY A 11 11.65 9.07 19.64
C GLY A 11 10.52 10.10 19.75
N LYS A 12 10.25 10.86 18.68
CA LYS A 12 9.15 11.84 18.62
C LYS A 12 8.11 11.40 17.60
N ILE A 13 6.83 11.59 17.90
CA ILE A 13 5.74 11.32 16.96
C ILE A 13 5.64 12.51 16.00
N VAL A 14 5.80 12.24 14.71
CA VAL A 14 5.60 13.21 13.63
C VAL A 14 4.25 12.93 12.98
N LEU A 15 3.36 13.92 12.98
CA LEU A 15 2.07 13.85 12.32
C LEU A 15 2.22 14.36 10.87
N GLU A 16 1.76 13.59 9.90
CA GLU A 16 1.70 14.06 8.50
C GLU A 16 0.36 14.75 8.24
N GLY A 17 0.41 16.00 7.77
CA GLY A 17 -0.78 16.75 7.33
C GLY A 17 -1.73 17.23 8.44
N ALA A 18 -1.37 17.02 9.72
CA ALA A 18 -2.19 17.44 10.86
C ALA A 18 -1.36 18.17 11.93
N SER A 19 -1.95 19.20 12.54
CA SER A 19 -1.41 19.90 13.70
C SER A 19 -2.40 19.89 14.84
N LEU A 20 -1.93 19.60 16.05
CA LEU A 20 -2.74 19.71 17.26
C LEU A 20 -2.48 21.06 17.94
N PRO A 21 -3.51 21.75 18.48
CA PRO A 21 -3.31 22.98 19.22
C PRO A 21 -2.38 22.79 20.43
N GLU A 22 -1.62 23.83 20.77
CA GLU A 22 -0.78 23.82 21.96
C GLU A 22 -1.62 23.56 23.23
N GLY A 23 -1.07 22.76 24.16
CA GLY A 23 -1.76 22.39 25.39
C GLY A 23 -2.80 21.26 25.25
N THR A 24 -2.96 20.69 24.05
CA THR A 24 -3.85 19.53 23.85
C THR A 24 -3.34 18.30 24.61
N ALA A 25 -4.16 17.74 25.50
CA ALA A 25 -3.89 16.45 26.11
C ALA A 25 -4.05 15.33 25.07
N VAL A 26 -3.02 14.50 24.90
CA VAL A 26 -2.99 13.41 23.91
C VAL A 26 -2.84 12.05 24.56
N THR A 27 -3.43 11.04 23.92
CA THR A 27 -3.21 9.62 24.23
C THR A 27 -2.50 8.99 23.04
N VAL A 28 -1.37 8.34 23.28
CA VAL A 28 -0.59 7.65 22.24
C VAL A 28 -0.99 6.18 22.22
N LEU A 29 -1.42 5.70 21.06
CA LEU A 29 -1.68 4.28 20.80
C LEU A 29 -0.61 3.79 19.84
N ALA A 30 0.37 3.05 20.36
CA ALA A 30 1.34 2.35 19.53
C ALA A 30 0.73 1.01 19.11
N LYS A 31 0.51 0.81 17.82
CA LYS A 31 0.16 -0.50 17.31
C LYS A 31 1.38 -1.40 17.50
N ASP A 32 1.20 -2.57 18.13
CA ASP A 32 2.22 -3.60 18.10
C ASP A 32 2.62 -3.84 16.65
N SER A 33 3.92 -4.02 16.37
CA SER A 33 4.37 -4.21 14.99
C SER A 33 3.55 -5.33 14.39
N GLU A 34 2.78 -5.04 13.33
CA GLU A 34 2.20 -6.12 12.56
C GLU A 34 3.34 -7.04 12.19
N ALA A 35 3.18 -8.33 12.49
CA ALA A 35 4.18 -9.32 12.14
C ALA A 35 4.49 -9.11 10.66
N ALA A 36 5.74 -8.77 10.37
CA ALA A 36 6.11 -8.43 9.02
C ALA A 36 5.71 -9.61 8.12
N VAL A 37 4.88 -9.35 7.11
CA VAL A 37 4.41 -10.42 6.23
C VAL A 37 5.65 -11.02 5.56
N ARG A 38 5.79 -12.34 5.66
CA ARG A 38 6.88 -13.11 5.05
C ARG A 38 6.27 -14.10 4.10
N LEU A 39 6.63 -14.00 2.83
CA LEU A 39 6.27 -15.00 1.84
C LEU A 39 7.23 -16.20 1.97
N SER A 40 6.75 -17.39 1.62
CA SER A 40 7.66 -18.51 1.38
C SER A 40 8.56 -18.18 0.18
N PRO A 41 9.75 -18.80 0.05
CA PRO A 41 10.63 -18.55 -1.09
C PRO A 41 9.95 -18.77 -2.45
N SER A 42 9.06 -19.78 -2.54
CA SER A 42 8.31 -20.06 -3.77
C SER A 42 7.32 -18.95 -4.11
N LEU A 43 6.59 -18.45 -3.11
CA LEU A 43 5.58 -17.41 -3.30
C LEU A 43 6.23 -16.04 -3.55
N GLN A 44 7.38 -15.79 -2.95
CA GLN A 44 8.19 -14.61 -3.26
C GLN A 44 8.63 -14.59 -4.72
N ALA A 45 9.11 -15.73 -5.24
CA ALA A 45 9.53 -15.84 -6.64
C ALA A 45 8.36 -15.63 -7.62
N GLU A 46 7.18 -16.22 -7.33
CA GLU A 46 5.96 -15.99 -8.11
C GLU A 46 5.53 -14.52 -8.10
N PHE A 47 5.63 -13.86 -6.93
CA PHE A 47 5.29 -12.45 -6.81
C PHE A 47 6.25 -11.54 -7.59
N GLU A 48 7.55 -11.83 -7.55
CA GLU A 48 8.56 -11.09 -8.33
C GLU A 48 8.33 -11.25 -9.84
N GLU A 49 8.00 -12.46 -10.31
CA GLU A 49 7.67 -12.71 -11.71
C GLU A 49 6.43 -11.91 -12.16
N ALA A 50 5.40 -11.85 -11.32
CA ALA A 50 4.19 -11.06 -11.59
C ALA A 50 4.45 -9.55 -11.63
N LEU A 51 5.37 -9.04 -10.80
CA LEU A 51 5.80 -7.64 -10.87
C LEU A 51 6.55 -7.36 -12.17
N ASP A 52 7.48 -8.23 -12.56
CA ASP A 52 8.20 -8.12 -13.83
C ASP A 52 7.26 -8.20 -15.04
N GLU A 53 6.15 -8.94 -14.94
CA GLU A 53 5.08 -8.94 -15.95
C GLU A 53 4.31 -7.61 -16.01
N ALA A 54 3.93 -7.07 -14.85
CA ALA A 54 3.23 -5.80 -14.80
C ALA A 54 4.08 -4.63 -15.33
N ASP A 55 5.38 -4.60 -14.98
CA ASP A 55 6.32 -3.56 -15.40
C ASP A 55 6.62 -3.58 -16.90
N ARG A 56 6.44 -4.72 -17.57
CA ARG A 56 6.55 -4.82 -19.03
C ARG A 56 5.44 -4.05 -19.75
N GLU A 57 4.36 -3.67 -19.06
CA GLU A 57 3.18 -2.99 -19.63
C GLU A 57 2.65 -3.67 -20.90
N GLU A 58 2.85 -5.00 -21.00
CA GLU A 58 2.46 -5.81 -22.14
C GLU A 58 0.93 -6.01 -22.11
N GLY A 59 0.22 -5.15 -22.85
CA GLY A 59 -1.22 -5.18 -22.94
C GLY A 59 -1.76 -4.61 -24.25
N ILE A 60 -3.07 -4.67 -24.41
CA ILE A 60 -3.80 -3.98 -25.48
C ILE A 60 -4.75 -2.97 -24.87
N ALA A 61 -5.15 -1.96 -25.64
CA ALA A 61 -6.18 -1.02 -25.20
C ALA A 61 -7.49 -1.76 -24.90
N GLY A 62 -8.26 -1.25 -23.93
CA GLY A 62 -9.53 -1.87 -23.53
C GLY A 62 -10.53 -1.95 -24.68
N GLU A 63 -10.57 -0.93 -25.54
CA GLU A 63 -11.40 -0.90 -26.75
C GLU A 63 -11.00 -2.00 -27.73
N GLU A 64 -9.70 -2.21 -27.92
CA GLU A 64 -9.17 -3.26 -28.79
C GLU A 64 -9.52 -4.65 -28.26
N LEU A 65 -9.44 -4.86 -26.95
CA LEU A 65 -9.88 -6.10 -26.30
C LEU A 65 -11.37 -6.37 -26.59
N LEU A 66 -12.23 -5.36 -26.40
CA LEU A 66 -13.67 -5.47 -26.65
C LEU A 66 -13.96 -5.78 -28.13
N GLU A 67 -13.23 -5.20 -29.07
CA GLU A 67 -13.35 -5.53 -30.49
C GLU A 67 -12.93 -6.97 -30.82
N ARG A 68 -11.86 -7.48 -30.20
CA ARG A 68 -11.42 -8.87 -30.38
C ARG A 68 -12.45 -9.86 -29.85
N LEU A 69 -13.06 -9.58 -28.70
CA LEU A 69 -14.07 -10.45 -28.08
C LEU A 69 -15.35 -10.56 -28.93
N LYS A 70 -15.73 -9.51 -29.67
CA LYS A 70 -16.87 -9.56 -30.61
C LYS A 70 -16.72 -10.61 -31.72
N LYS A 71 -15.50 -11.08 -32.00
CA LYS A 71 -15.25 -12.14 -33.01
C LYS A 71 -15.63 -13.55 -32.53
N TYR A 72 -15.87 -13.70 -31.22
CA TYR A 72 -16.18 -14.97 -30.57
C TYR A 72 -17.61 -15.03 -30.02
N GLY A 73 -18.43 -14.01 -30.29
CA GLY A 73 -19.87 -13.96 -29.97
C GLY A 73 -20.70 -13.93 -31.25
#